data_AF-A0A0C1JNR2-F1
#
_entry.id   AF-A0A0C1JNR2-F1
#
_cell.length_a   1.000
_cell.length_b   1.000
_cell.length_c   1.000
_cell.angle_alpha   90.00
_cell.angle_beta   90.00
_cell.angle_gamma   90.00
#
_symmetry.space_group_name_H-M   'P 1'
#
loop_
_entity.id
_entity.type
_entity.pdbx_description
1 polymer ?
#
loop_
_entity_poly.entity_id
_entity_poly.type
_entity_poly.pdbx_seq_one_letter_code
_entity_poly.pdbx_strand_id
1 'polypeptide(L)'
;MRDQGGHYLLAVKANQGNLHAETKNFFDQAIQVTPKEASCDYYSIEEKSRERFEKREVWCTHELDWLPQKEEWVDLNALVCMRSTRCIKDKTSIEARYYIASEKANAEKHGLGIRLHWGIESAPQAHKEVQEELKLCA
;
A
#
# COMPACT_ATOMS: atom_id res chain seq x y z
N MET A 1 14.58 -20.48 -3.15
CA MET A 1 15.43 -19.88 -2.09
C MET A 1 14.67 -19.88 -0.78
N ARG A 2 15.07 -20.72 0.17
CA ARG A 2 14.98 -20.47 1.62
C ARG A 2 16.29 -20.98 2.19
N ASP A 3 17.26 -20.10 2.24
CA ASP A 3 18.56 -20.37 2.88
C ASP A 3 18.77 -19.51 4.14
N GLN A 4 17.96 -18.45 4.33
CA GLN A 4 17.98 -17.62 5.53
C GLN A 4 16.52 -17.17 5.78
N GLY A 5 15.96 -17.45 6.95
CA GLY A 5 14.53 -17.27 7.30
C GLY A 5 14.03 -15.82 7.34
N GLY A 6 14.27 -15.03 6.29
CA GLY A 6 13.79 -13.66 6.15
C GLY A 6 12.33 -13.61 5.70
N HIS A 7 11.56 -12.73 6.32
CA HIS A 7 10.24 -12.33 5.84
C HIS A 7 10.39 -11.44 4.60
N TYR A 8 9.42 -11.53 3.68
CA TYR A 8 9.38 -10.67 2.51
C TYR A 8 8.24 -9.65 2.63
N LEU A 9 8.44 -8.51 1.96
CA LEU A 9 7.45 -7.47 1.73
C LEU A 9 7.68 -6.99 0.29
N LEU A 10 6.91 -7.52 -0.65
CA LEU A 10 7.16 -7.37 -2.09
C LEU A 10 6.08 -6.52 -2.73
N ALA A 11 6.50 -5.58 -3.58
CA ALA A 11 5.58 -4.78 -4.37
C ALA A 11 4.88 -5.65 -5.41
N VAL A 12 3.54 -5.58 -5.44
CA VAL A 12 2.72 -6.23 -6.45
C VAL A 12 2.72 -5.35 -7.68
N LYS A 13 3.38 -5.81 -8.75
CA LYS A 13 3.49 -5.05 -10.00
C LYS A 13 2.31 -5.35 -10.92
N ALA A 14 1.91 -4.37 -11.73
CA ALA A 14 0.80 -4.54 -12.68
C ALA A 14 1.01 -5.67 -13.71
N ASN A 15 2.27 -6.06 -13.98
CA ASN A 15 2.60 -7.19 -14.84
C ASN A 15 2.44 -8.56 -14.17
N GLN A 16 2.11 -8.61 -12.86
CA GLN A 16 1.77 -9.84 -12.13
C GLN A 16 0.28 -10.22 -12.27
N GLY A 17 -0.37 -9.73 -13.33
CA GLY A 17 -1.67 -10.17 -13.80
C GLY A 17 -2.75 -10.13 -12.72
N ASN A 18 -3.30 -11.32 -12.43
CA ASN A 18 -4.49 -11.47 -11.62
C ASN A 18 -4.27 -11.07 -10.14
N LEU A 19 -3.06 -11.25 -9.58
CA LEU A 19 -2.78 -10.87 -8.18
C LEU A 19 -2.94 -9.36 -7.97
N HIS A 20 -2.41 -8.56 -8.90
CA HIS A 20 -2.54 -7.10 -8.85
C HIS A 20 -4.00 -6.67 -8.98
N ALA A 21 -4.75 -7.28 -9.91
CA ALA A 21 -6.15 -6.96 -10.15
C ALA A 21 -7.02 -7.25 -8.92
N GLU A 22 -6.88 -8.43 -8.34
CA GLU A 22 -7.62 -8.85 -7.14
C GLU A 22 -7.26 -8.00 -5.92
N THR A 23 -5.97 -7.73 -5.70
CA THR A 23 -5.50 -6.87 -4.61
C THR A 23 -6.04 -5.45 -4.75
N LYS A 24 -5.95 -4.87 -5.97
CA LYS A 24 -6.51 -3.55 -6.24
C LYS A 24 -8.02 -3.55 -6.00
N ASN A 25 -8.75 -4.52 -6.53
CA ASN A 25 -10.20 -4.60 -6.41
C ASN A 25 -10.66 -4.68 -4.94
N PHE A 26 -9.95 -5.45 -4.13
CA PHE A 26 -10.19 -5.50 -2.68
C PHE A 26 -9.98 -4.13 -2.04
N PHE A 27 -8.83 -3.48 -2.26
CA PHE A 27 -8.53 -2.22 -1.60
C PHE A 27 -9.36 -1.04 -2.12
N ASP A 28 -9.81 -1.07 -3.38
CA ASP A 28 -10.74 -0.09 -3.94
C ASP A 28 -12.06 -0.06 -3.14
N GLN A 29 -12.53 -1.23 -2.68
CA GLN A 29 -13.71 -1.36 -1.83
C GLN A 29 -13.38 -1.09 -0.35
N ALA A 30 -12.28 -1.63 0.16
CA ALA A 30 -11.88 -1.50 1.56
C ALA A 30 -11.68 -0.03 1.99
N ILE A 31 -11.17 0.81 1.08
CA ILE A 31 -10.92 2.24 1.33
C ILE A 31 -12.22 3.06 1.42
N GLN A 32 -13.33 2.55 0.90
CA GLN A 32 -14.63 3.25 0.90
C GLN A 32 -15.43 3.05 2.19
N VAL A 33 -14.99 2.14 3.06
CA VAL A 33 -15.62 1.84 4.35
C VAL A 33 -14.62 2.06 5.48
N THR A 34 -15.07 1.94 6.74
CA THR A 34 -14.12 2.03 7.85
C THR A 34 -13.16 0.83 7.85
N PRO A 35 -11.91 0.98 8.33
CA PRO A 35 -10.95 -0.13 8.37
C PRO A 35 -11.50 -1.36 9.09
N LYS A 36 -12.29 -1.15 10.15
CA LYS A 36 -12.96 -2.22 10.89
C LYS A 36 -13.98 -2.98 10.05
N GLU A 37 -14.76 -2.29 9.22
CA GLU A 37 -15.72 -2.93 8.30
C GLU A 37 -15.03 -3.70 7.18
N ALA A 38 -13.87 -3.22 6.72
CA ALA A 38 -13.06 -3.90 5.72
C ALA A 38 -12.15 -5.01 6.29
N SER A 39 -12.26 -5.34 7.58
CA SER A 39 -11.34 -6.25 8.29
C SER A 39 -9.86 -5.90 8.11
N CYS A 40 -9.56 -4.60 8.02
CA CYS A 40 -8.21 -4.09 7.82
C CYS A 40 -7.67 -3.44 9.09
N ASP A 41 -6.40 -3.69 9.38
CA ASP A 41 -5.61 -2.80 10.22
C ASP A 41 -5.26 -1.53 9.44
N TYR A 42 -5.15 -0.39 10.13
CA TYR A 42 -4.94 0.90 9.50
C TYR A 42 -3.92 1.74 10.26
N TYR A 43 -3.05 2.40 9.49
CA TYR A 43 -2.07 3.35 10.00
C TYR A 43 -2.01 4.57 9.08
N SER A 44 -1.89 5.77 9.66
CA SER A 44 -1.70 7.00 8.90
C SER A 44 -0.64 7.88 9.54
N ILE A 45 0.19 8.49 8.70
CA ILE A 45 1.18 9.49 9.10
C ILE A 45 1.10 10.70 8.18
N GLU A 46 1.17 11.88 8.78
CA GLU A 46 1.10 13.16 8.09
C GLU A 46 2.38 13.95 8.37
N GLU A 47 3.01 14.42 7.29
CA GLU A 47 4.19 15.28 7.35
C GLU A 47 3.85 16.61 6.65
N LYS A 48 3.87 17.71 7.42
CA LYS A 48 3.62 19.06 6.90
C LYS A 48 4.84 19.94 7.07
N SER A 49 5.24 20.59 5.98
CA SER A 49 6.20 21.68 5.94
C SER A 49 5.54 22.93 5.33
N ARG A 50 6.30 24.02 5.19
CA ARG A 50 5.78 25.28 4.61
C ARG A 50 5.31 25.12 3.16
N GLU A 51 5.94 24.23 2.39
CA GLU A 51 5.73 24.10 0.95
C GLU A 51 5.11 22.77 0.54
N ARG A 52 5.16 21.78 1.44
CA ARG A 52 4.76 20.40 1.17
C ARG A 52 3.89 19.86 2.28
N PHE A 53 2.82 19.18 1.90
CA PHE A 53 2.07 18.27 2.75
C PHE A 53 2.15 16.86 2.16
N GLU A 54 2.31 15.87 3.02
CA GLU A 54 2.28 14.47 2.62
C GLU A 54 1.56 13.64 3.67
N LYS A 55 0.46 13.02 3.28
CA LYS A 55 -0.26 12.02 4.06
C LYS A 55 0.02 10.65 3.47
N ARG A 56 0.45 9.72 4.31
CA ARG A 56 0.57 8.30 3.94
C ARG A 56 -0.38 7.50 4.79
N GLU A 57 -1.17 6.70 4.12
CA GLU A 57 -2.18 5.82 4.71
C GLU A 57 -1.85 4.40 4.31
N VAL A 58 -1.90 3.50 5.27
CA VAL A 58 -1.58 2.09 5.09
C VAL A 58 -2.75 1.26 5.59
N TRP A 59 -3.23 0.36 4.74
CA TRP A 59 -4.21 -0.67 5.10
C TRP A 59 -3.52 -2.03 4.99
N CYS A 60 -3.76 -2.89 5.98
CA CYS A 60 -3.26 -4.26 5.99
C CYS A 60 -4.41 -5.22 6.28
N THR A 61 -4.57 -6.25 5.45
CA THR A 61 -5.48 -7.36 5.73
C THR A 61 -4.71 -8.67 5.83
N HIS A 62 -5.16 -9.51 6.75
CA HIS A 62 -4.71 -10.90 6.91
C HIS A 62 -5.81 -11.89 6.47
N GLU A 63 -6.99 -11.40 6.10
CA GLU A 63 -8.05 -12.23 5.54
C GLU A 63 -7.77 -12.45 4.06
N LEU A 64 -7.15 -13.59 3.75
CA LEU A 64 -6.67 -13.93 2.40
C LEU A 64 -7.41 -15.11 1.78
N ASP A 65 -8.44 -15.65 2.45
CA ASP A 65 -9.12 -16.86 1.98
C ASP A 65 -9.83 -16.70 0.63
N TRP A 66 -10.20 -15.46 0.30
CA TRP A 66 -10.79 -15.10 -0.99
C TRP A 66 -9.77 -14.98 -2.13
N LEU A 67 -8.46 -14.91 -1.85
CA LEU A 67 -7.42 -14.69 -2.86
C LEU A 67 -6.96 -16.02 -3.47
N PRO A 68 -7.26 -16.32 -4.75
CA PRO A 68 -6.90 -17.61 -5.35
C PRO A 68 -5.39 -17.81 -5.49
N GLN A 69 -4.62 -16.72 -5.65
CA GLN A 69 -3.16 -16.74 -5.81
C GLN A 69 -2.41 -16.99 -4.50
N LYS A 70 -3.11 -17.14 -3.36
CA LYS A 70 -2.46 -17.30 -2.06
C LYS A 70 -1.48 -18.48 -2.02
N GLU A 71 -1.81 -19.56 -2.71
CA GLU A 71 -1.02 -20.80 -2.74
C GLU A 71 0.23 -20.68 -3.62
N GLU A 72 0.29 -19.67 -4.50
CA GLU A 72 1.48 -19.39 -5.34
C GLU A 72 2.61 -18.76 -4.53
N TRP A 73 2.30 -18.24 -3.34
CA TRP A 73 3.23 -17.51 -2.48
C TRP A 73 3.43 -18.23 -1.16
N VAL A 74 4.64 -18.75 -0.96
CA VAL A 74 5.00 -19.41 0.30
C VAL A 74 4.83 -18.45 1.48
N ASP A 75 4.05 -18.90 2.47
CA ASP A 75 3.73 -18.15 3.69
C ASP A 75 3.11 -16.77 3.44
N LEU A 76 2.30 -16.60 2.39
CA LEU A 76 1.55 -15.35 2.21
C LEU A 76 0.59 -15.12 3.37
N ASN A 77 0.81 -14.03 4.09
CA ASN A 77 0.12 -13.76 5.34
C ASN A 77 -0.58 -12.40 5.37
N ALA A 78 -0.17 -11.46 4.52
CA ALA A 78 -0.83 -10.16 4.42
C ALA A 78 -0.85 -9.58 3.00
N LEU A 79 -1.92 -8.84 2.71
CA LEU A 79 -1.97 -7.85 1.64
C LEU A 79 -1.91 -6.45 2.26
N VAL A 80 -1.17 -5.55 1.63
CA VAL A 80 -0.96 -4.19 2.13
C VAL A 80 -1.19 -3.19 1.00
N CYS A 81 -1.95 -2.13 1.27
CA CYS A 81 -2.08 -0.97 0.41
C CYS A 81 -1.45 0.24 1.10
N MET A 82 -0.55 0.94 0.40
CA MET A 82 -0.05 2.25 0.80
C MET A 82 -0.59 3.32 -0.15
N ARG A 83 -1.42 4.22 0.35
CA ARG A 83 -1.86 5.43 -0.37
C ARG A 83 -1.04 6.63 0.10
N SER A 84 -0.40 7.31 -0.84
CA SER A 84 0.33 8.55 -0.59
C SER A 84 -0.41 9.71 -1.23
N THR A 85 -0.89 10.64 -0.42
CA THR A 85 -1.43 11.93 -0.88
C THR A 85 -0.37 13.00 -0.62
N ARG A 86 0.14 13.61 -1.68
CA ARG A 86 1.16 14.65 -1.61
C ARG A 86 0.62 15.93 -2.21
N CYS A 87 0.70 17.02 -1.46
CA CYS A 87 0.45 18.37 -1.96
C CYS A 87 1.78 19.14 -1.97
N ILE A 88 2.18 19.63 -3.14
CA ILE A 88 3.32 20.56 -3.29
C ILE A 88 2.79 21.82 -3.95
N LYS A 89 2.93 22.95 -3.25
CA LYS A 89 2.32 24.23 -3.65
C LYS A 89 0.79 24.07 -3.78
N ASP A 90 0.29 24.04 -5.02
CA ASP A 90 -1.13 23.94 -5.36
C ASP A 90 -1.47 22.63 -6.09
N LYS A 91 -0.50 21.72 -6.20
CA LYS A 91 -0.66 20.44 -6.91
C LYS A 91 -0.77 19.30 -5.93
N THR A 92 -1.92 18.64 -5.94
CA THR A 92 -2.15 17.38 -5.22
C THR A 92 -1.90 16.19 -6.14
N SER A 93 -1.22 15.18 -5.63
CA SER A 93 -1.03 13.89 -6.31
C SER A 93 -1.35 12.77 -5.33
N ILE A 94 -2.11 11.78 -5.79
CA ILE A 94 -2.49 10.60 -5.02
C ILE A 94 -1.93 9.38 -5.74
N GLU A 95 -1.22 8.53 -5.02
CA GLU A 95 -0.67 7.29 -5.55
C GLU A 95 -0.96 6.14 -4.59
N ALA A 96 -1.45 5.02 -5.12
CA ALA A 96 -1.66 3.78 -4.37
C ALA A 96 -0.68 2.71 -4.85
N ARG A 97 -0.07 2.01 -3.89
CA ARG A 97 0.85 0.88 -4.14
C ARG A 97 0.42 -0.32 -3.32
N TYR A 98 0.52 -1.49 -3.92
CA TYR A 98 0.09 -2.75 -3.31
C TYR A 98 1.29 -3.64 -3.02
N TYR A 99 1.23 -4.38 -1.91
CA TYR A 99 2.28 -5.26 -1.46
C TYR A 99 1.70 -6.57 -0.91
N ILE A 100 2.52 -7.61 -1.00
CA ILE A 100 2.30 -8.88 -0.32
C ILE A 100 3.38 -9.09 0.72
N ALA A 101 3.02 -9.69 1.85
CA ALA A 101 3.98 -9.95 2.93
C ALA A 101 3.83 -11.35 3.50
N SER A 102 4.96 -11.92 3.94
CA SER A 102 4.96 -13.20 4.65
C SER A 102 4.92 -13.11 6.17
N GLU A 103 5.08 -11.91 6.73
CA GLU A 103 4.92 -11.66 8.16
C GLU A 103 3.49 -11.19 8.44
N LYS A 104 2.86 -11.71 9.52
CA LYS A 104 1.64 -11.13 10.07
C LYS A 104 1.99 -9.93 10.93
N ALA A 105 1.97 -8.74 10.36
CA ALA A 105 2.28 -7.51 11.05
C ALA A 105 1.19 -6.45 10.85
N ASN A 106 1.18 -5.44 11.72
CA ASN A 106 0.24 -4.33 11.60
C ASN A 106 0.62 -3.39 10.45
N ALA A 107 -0.32 -2.55 10.06
CA ALA A 107 -0.17 -1.57 8.98
C ALA A 107 0.99 -0.60 9.24
N GLU A 108 1.24 -0.24 10.50
CA GLU A 108 2.38 0.61 10.88
C GLU A 108 3.72 -0.06 10.51
N LYS A 109 3.96 -1.30 10.96
CA LYS A 109 5.22 -2.01 10.72
C LYS A 109 5.44 -2.27 9.24
N HIS A 110 4.39 -2.63 8.49
CA HIS A 110 4.48 -2.74 7.03
C HIS A 110 4.76 -1.39 6.36
N GLY A 111 4.11 -0.32 6.80
CA GLY A 111 4.34 1.04 6.30
C GLY A 111 5.80 1.50 6.48
N LEU A 112 6.37 1.24 7.66
CA LEU A 112 7.77 1.50 7.95
C LEU A 112 8.70 0.64 7.10
N GLY A 113 8.41 -0.65 6.96
CA GLY A 113 9.17 -1.58 6.10
C GLY A 113 9.21 -1.12 4.64
N ILE A 114 8.07 -0.73 4.07
CA ILE A 114 7.98 -0.17 2.71
C ILE A 114 8.86 1.06 2.58
N ARG A 115 8.81 1.98 3.56
CA ARG A 115 9.59 3.22 3.54
C ARG A 115 11.10 2.96 3.56
N LEU A 116 11.55 2.02 4.40
CA LEU A 116 12.96 1.65 4.50
C LEU A 116 13.45 0.96 3.23
N HIS A 117 12.63 0.08 2.64
CA HIS A 117 12.97 -0.66 1.42
C HIS A 117 13.02 0.25 0.18
N TRP A 118 12.14 1.26 0.10
CA TRP A 118 12.10 2.22 -1.02
C TRP A 118 13.36 3.09 -1.13
N GLY A 119 14.17 3.19 -0.07
CA GLY A 119 15.47 3.88 -0.10
C GLY A 119 16.53 3.22 -0.98
N ILE A 120 16.33 1.96 -1.40
CA ILE A 120 17.34 1.16 -2.13
C ILE A 120 17.05 1.05 -3.64
N GLU A 121 15.79 1.21 -4.10
CA GLU A 121 15.40 1.01 -5.53
C GLU A 121 14.66 2.19 -6.19
N SER A 122 14.72 3.40 -5.65
CA SER A 122 14.04 4.56 -6.26
C SER A 122 14.78 5.15 -7.49
N ALA A 123 14.49 4.65 -8.69
CA ALA A 123 14.46 5.49 -9.89
C ALA A 123 13.00 5.91 -10.16
N PRO A 124 12.70 7.19 -10.43
CA PRO A 124 11.34 7.69 -10.55
C PRO A 124 10.66 7.17 -11.82
N GLN A 125 9.59 6.38 -11.69
CA GLN A 125 8.66 6.15 -12.80
C GLN A 125 7.48 7.12 -12.66
N ALA A 126 7.51 8.19 -13.43
CA ALA A 126 6.36 9.07 -13.64
C ALA A 126 5.39 8.43 -14.66
N HIS A 127 4.07 8.56 -14.39
CA HIS A 127 2.84 8.40 -15.21
C HIS A 127 1.81 7.52 -14.47
N LYS A 128 0.51 7.83 -14.29
CA LYS A 128 -0.47 8.73 -14.94
C LYS A 128 -1.56 9.15 -13.94
N GLU A 129 -2.16 10.28 -14.27
CA GLU A 129 -3.46 10.85 -13.88
C GLU A 129 -4.51 9.88 -13.29
N VAL A 130 -5.01 10.24 -12.10
CA VAL A 130 -6.33 9.83 -11.58
C VAL A 130 -7.02 11.09 -11.03
N GLN A 131 -8.28 11.23 -11.42
CA GLN A 131 -9.11 12.43 -11.33
C GLN A 131 -9.43 12.89 -9.90
N GLU A 132 -9.57 14.21 -9.80
CA GLU A 132 -10.19 15.03 -8.75
C GLU A 132 -11.25 14.33 -7.89
N GLU A 133 -11.04 14.29 -6.57
CA GLU A 133 -11.71 15.18 -5.61
C GLU A 133 -11.21 14.86 -4.19
N LEU A 134 -10.47 15.79 -3.57
CA LEU A 134 -10.37 15.93 -2.12
C LEU A 134 -9.81 17.32 -1.82
N LYS A 135 -10.72 18.27 -1.58
CA LYS A 135 -10.38 19.56 -0.97
C LYS A 135 -9.89 19.31 0.45
N LEU A 136 -8.58 19.24 0.65
CA LEU A 136 -8.01 19.49 1.98
C LEU A 136 -6.72 20.29 1.86
N CYS A 137 -6.92 21.59 1.61
CA CYS A 137 -6.05 22.69 2.00
C CYS A 137 -6.97 23.91 2.23
N ALA A 138 -7.62 23.96 3.40
CA ALA A 138 -8.18 25.17 3.97
C ALA A 138 -7.73 25.23 5.44
#